data_AF-A0A166R8K9-F1
#
_entry.id   AF-A0A166R8K9-F1
#
_cell.length_a   1.000
_cell.length_b   1.000
_cell.length_c   1.000
_cell.angle_alpha   90.00
_cell.angle_beta   90.00
_cell.angle_gamma   90.00
#
_symmetry.space_group_name_H-M   'P 1'
#
loop_
_entity.id
_entity.type
_entity.pdbx_description
1 polymer ?
#
loop_
_entity_poly.entity_id
_entity_poly.type
_entity_poly.pdbx_seq_one_letter_code
_entity_poly.pdbx_strand_id
1 'polypeptide(L)'
;MFMMRGARDQAFYPETYFLLHDVVTFEREMRTSKDLDFNHLRKHIRPAHPTFLELADRLGIFIWEEKANSSIYSVRSKTEIRELVSS
;
A
#
# COMPACT_ATOMS: atom_id res chain seq x y z
N MET A 1 20.15 14.66 -8.03
CA MET A 1 19.40 14.51 -6.76
C MET A 1 18.06 13.90 -7.10
N PHE A 2 17.67 12.79 -6.47
CA PHE A 2 16.35 12.19 -6.63
C PHE A 2 15.44 12.71 -5.51
N MET A 3 14.29 13.29 -5.86
CA MET A 3 13.34 13.83 -4.89
C MET A 3 12.12 12.93 -4.80
N MET A 4 11.78 12.48 -3.59
CA MET A 4 10.55 11.73 -3.37
C MET A 4 9.36 12.68 -3.48
N ARG A 5 8.51 12.44 -4.47
CA ARG A 5 7.23 13.10 -4.66
C ARG A 5 6.19 12.01 -4.61
N GLY A 6 5.49 11.91 -3.49
CA GLY A 6 4.55 10.82 -3.27
C GLY A 6 3.25 11.24 -2.62
N ALA A 7 2.29 10.34 -2.67
CA ALA A 7 0.97 10.50 -2.09
C ALA A 7 0.71 9.43 -1.03
N ARG A 8 -0.23 9.73 -0.12
CA ARG A 8 -0.76 8.76 0.84
C ARG A 8 -1.90 7.99 0.18
N ASP A 9 -1.78 6.67 0.16
CA ASP A 9 -2.77 5.75 -0.35
C ASP A 9 -3.49 5.11 0.85
N GLN A 10 -4.81 5.33 0.92
CA GLN A 10 -5.66 4.78 1.99
C GLN A 10 -6.20 3.37 1.70
N ALA A 11 -6.08 2.90 0.45
CA ALA A 11 -6.73 1.70 -0.05
C ALA A 11 -8.23 1.69 0.30
N PHE A 12 -8.90 2.82 0.08
CA PHE A 12 -10.33 2.98 0.31
C PHE A 12 -11.07 2.90 -1.02
N TYR A 13 -11.95 1.91 -1.12
CA TYR A 13 -12.77 1.64 -2.30
C TYR A 13 -14.25 1.90 -1.95
N PRO A 14 -14.98 2.75 -2.67
CA PRO A 14 -16.33 3.17 -2.27
C PRO A 14 -17.32 2.03 -2.00
N GLU A 15 -17.28 0.95 -2.80
CA GLU A 15 -18.24 -0.15 -2.71
C GLU A 15 -17.85 -1.21 -1.68
N THR A 16 -16.55 -1.47 -1.56
CA THR A 16 -16.02 -2.59 -0.78
C THR A 16 -15.30 -2.17 0.48
N TYR A 17 -15.21 -0.86 0.72
CA TYR A 17 -14.45 -0.17 1.75
C TYR A 17 -12.95 -0.45 1.67
N PHE A 18 -12.56 -1.70 1.91
CA PHE A 18 -11.17 -2.16 1.98
C PHE A 18 -10.93 -3.48 1.27
N LEU A 19 -12.00 -4.17 0.87
CA LEU A 19 -11.89 -5.39 0.08
C LEU A 19 -11.61 -5.02 -1.38
N LEU A 20 -10.70 -5.76 -1.99
CA LEU A 20 -10.25 -5.46 -3.33
C LEU A 20 -11.26 -5.95 -4.36
N HIS A 21 -11.44 -5.16 -5.41
CA HIS A 21 -12.35 -5.49 -6.49
C HIS A 21 -11.64 -6.31 -7.59
N ASP A 22 -10.45 -5.88 -8.04
CA ASP A 22 -9.71 -6.52 -9.13
C ASP A 22 -8.29 -5.90 -9.33
N VAL A 23 -7.45 -6.56 -10.15
CA VAL A 23 -6.09 -6.09 -10.52
C VAL A 23 -6.11 -4.82 -11.37
N VAL A 24 -7.17 -4.59 -12.16
CA VAL A 24 -7.30 -3.43 -13.04
C VAL A 24 -7.38 -2.13 -12.22
N THR A 25 -8.03 -2.19 -11.07
CA THR A 25 -8.13 -1.06 -10.13
C THR A 25 -6.76 -0.65 -9.62
N PHE A 26 -5.89 -1.60 -9.25
CA PHE A 26 -4.51 -1.32 -8.84
C PHE A 26 -3.67 -0.70 -9.95
N GLU A 27 -3.74 -1.26 -11.16
CA GLU A 27 -3.02 -0.70 -12.28
C GLU A 27 -3.46 0.73 -12.58
N ARG A 28 -4.78 1.00 -12.52
CA ARG A 28 -5.32 2.35 -12.69
C ARG A 28 -4.81 3.32 -11.63
N GLU A 29 -4.80 2.92 -10.36
CA GLU A 29 -4.26 3.74 -9.25
C GLU A 29 -2.79 4.11 -9.48
N MET A 30 -1.96 3.14 -9.86
CA MET A 30 -0.54 3.38 -10.13
C MET A 30 -0.31 4.26 -11.35
N ARG A 31 -1.02 4.00 -12.45
CA ARG A 31 -0.92 4.82 -13.67
C ARG A 31 -1.34 6.26 -13.39
N THR A 32 -2.47 6.44 -12.70
CA THR A 32 -2.95 7.77 -12.28
C THR A 32 -1.90 8.48 -11.42
N SER A 33 -1.27 7.76 -10.49
CA SER A 33 -0.20 8.33 -9.65
C SER A 33 0.99 8.80 -10.48
N LYS A 34 1.41 8.01 -11.48
CA LYS A 34 2.48 8.39 -12.40
C LYS A 34 2.10 9.56 -13.30
N ASP A 35 0.86 9.61 -13.79
CA ASP A 35 0.34 10.71 -14.61
C ASP A 35 0.29 12.04 -13.83
N LEU A 36 0.26 11.97 -12.49
CA LEU A 36 0.36 13.12 -11.57
C LEU A 36 1.81 13.42 -11.13
N ASP A 37 2.80 12.81 -11.79
CA ASP A 37 4.23 12.90 -11.49
C ASP A 37 4.61 12.40 -10.08
N PHE A 38 3.82 11.51 -9.48
CA PHE A 38 4.25 10.81 -8.27
C PHE A 38 5.18 9.65 -8.61
N ASN A 39 6.30 9.58 -7.90
CA ASN A 39 7.26 8.48 -7.97
C ASN A 39 7.18 7.54 -6.76
N HIS A 40 6.27 7.84 -5.83
CA HIS A 40 6.15 7.14 -4.56
C HIS A 40 4.69 7.10 -4.05
N LEU A 41 4.27 5.96 -3.49
CA LEU A 41 3.03 5.86 -2.71
C LEU A 41 3.31 5.28 -1.33
N ARG A 42 2.70 5.87 -0.30
CA ARG A 42 2.72 5.35 1.07
C ARG A 42 1.39 4.69 1.40
N LYS A 43 1.39 3.38 1.61
CA LYS A 43 0.20 2.63 2.06
C LYS A 43 -0.06 2.96 3.52
N HIS A 44 -1.25 3.49 3.80
CA HIS A 44 -1.56 3.95 5.14
C HIS A 44 -1.94 2.79 6.07
N ILE A 45 -1.13 2.58 7.12
CA ILE A 45 -1.37 1.67 8.26
C ILE A 45 -1.87 0.27 7.87
N ARG A 46 -1.46 -0.23 6.71
CA ARG A 46 -1.76 -1.57 6.23
C ARG A 46 -0.65 -2.06 5.29
N PRO A 47 -0.36 -3.37 5.31
CA PRO A 47 0.47 -4.00 4.30
C PRO A 47 -0.12 -3.82 2.90
N ALA A 48 0.74 -3.70 1.89
CA ALA A 48 0.29 -3.71 0.51
C ALA A 48 -0.19 -5.12 0.13
N HIS A 49 -1.14 -5.21 -0.81
CA HIS A 49 -1.48 -6.51 -1.39
C HIS A 49 -0.31 -6.99 -2.28
N PRO A 50 0.05 -8.30 -2.29
CA PRO A 50 1.16 -8.81 -3.11
C PRO A 50 1.08 -8.40 -4.58
N THR A 51 -0.10 -8.52 -5.21
CA THR A 51 -0.32 -8.07 -6.60
C THR A 51 -0.13 -6.56 -6.79
N PHE A 52 -0.39 -5.73 -5.77
CA PHE A 52 -0.07 -4.31 -5.83
C PHE A 52 1.44 -4.11 -5.86
N LEU A 53 2.20 -4.83 -5.02
CA LEU A 53 3.67 -4.76 -5.03
C LEU A 53 4.25 -5.23 -6.37
N GLU A 54 3.75 -6.35 -6.92
CA GLU A 54 4.17 -6.84 -8.24
C GLU A 54 3.90 -5.81 -9.36
N LEU A 55 2.75 -5.13 -9.32
CA LEU A 55 2.45 -4.05 -10.26
C LEU A 55 3.37 -2.85 -10.05
N ALA A 56 3.70 -2.51 -8.80
CA ALA A 56 4.62 -1.41 -8.50
C ALA A 56 6.02 -1.67 -9.06
N ASP A 57 6.51 -2.91 -8.90
CA ASP A 57 7.78 -3.34 -9.46
C ASP A 57 7.78 -3.24 -10.99
N ARG A 58 6.71 -3.71 -11.64
CA ARG A 58 6.57 -3.65 -13.11
C ARG A 58 6.46 -2.22 -13.64
N LEU A 59 5.77 -1.35 -12.92
CA LEU A 59 5.50 0.03 -13.35
C LEU A 59 6.56 1.02 -12.86
N GLY A 60 7.47 0.61 -11.98
CA GLY A 60 8.55 1.45 -11.46
C GLY A 60 8.04 2.59 -10.57
N ILE A 61 7.27 2.25 -9.53
CA ILE A 61 6.84 3.19 -8.48
C ILE A 61 7.27 2.67 -7.11
N PHE A 62 7.87 3.52 -6.29
CA PHE A 62 8.36 3.11 -4.97
C PHE A 62 7.19 3.03 -3.97
N ILE A 63 7.03 1.89 -3.30
CA ILE A 63 6.00 1.71 -2.27
C ILE A 63 6.62 1.75 -0.88
N TRP A 64 6.10 2.62 -0.01
CA TRP A 64 6.34 2.57 1.44
C TRP A 64 5.12 1.92 2.07
N GLU A 65 5.26 0.67 2.49
CA GLU A 65 4.26 -0.01 3.29
C GLU A 65 4.60 0.01 4.78
N GLU A 66 3.55 -0.10 5.60
CA GLU A 66 3.66 -0.07 7.05
C GLU A 66 2.75 -1.12 7.66
N LYS A 67 3.16 -1.63 8.83
CA LYS A 67 2.36 -2.54 9.63
C LYS A 67 1.03 -1.88 10.02
N ALA A 68 0.02 -2.71 10.29
CA ALA A 68 -1.17 -2.24 10.98
C ALA A 68 -0.80 -1.58 12.32
N ASN A 69 -1.41 -0.43 12.60
CA ASN A 69 -1.22 0.27 13.86
C ASN A 69 -2.20 -0.28 14.91
N SER A 70 -1.68 -0.93 15.96
CA SER A 70 -2.54 -1.40 17.06
C SER A 70 -2.74 -0.28 18.09
N SER A 71 -3.99 0.01 18.43
CA SER A 71 -4.32 0.94 19.53
C SER A 71 -4.00 0.35 20.91
N ILE A 72 -3.90 -0.98 20.99
CA ILE A 72 -3.59 -1.74 22.21
C ILE A 72 -2.26 -2.46 22.02
N TYR A 73 -1.37 -2.32 23.00
CA TYR A 73 -0.10 -3.05 23.06
C TYR A 73 -0.27 -4.32 23.92
N SER A 74 -0.57 -5.44 23.27
CA SER A 74 -0.75 -6.77 23.88
C SER A 74 0.20 -7.81 23.27
N VAL A 75 0.37 -8.96 23.94
CA VAL A 75 1.13 -10.10 23.38
C VAL A 75 0.58 -10.49 22.01
N ARG A 76 -0.75 -10.58 21.88
CA ARG A 76 -1.43 -10.87 20.61
C ARG A 76 -1.06 -9.85 19.52
N SER A 77 -1.16 -8.55 19.81
CA SER A 77 -0.84 -7.50 18.81
C SER A 77 0.62 -7.57 18.33
N LYS A 78 1.56 -7.94 19.23
CA LYS A 78 2.97 -8.12 18.86
C LYS A 78 3.15 -9.27 17.88
N THR A 79 2.48 -10.40 18.15
CA THR A 79 2.54 -11.58 17.30
C THR A 79 1.95 -11.28 15.92
N GLU A 80 0.74 -10.73 15.86
CA GLU A 80 0.06 -10.39 14.59
C GLU A 80 0.88 -9.39 13.76
N ILE A 81 1.40 -8.31 14.38
CA ILE A 81 2.26 -7.33 13.69
C ILE A 81 3.57 -7.95 13.17
N ARG A 82 4.12 -8.96 13.86
CA ARG A 82 5.34 -9.66 13.42
C ARG A 82 5.05 -10.57 12.22
N GLU A 83 3.93 -11.30 12.25
CA GLU A 83 3.51 -12.19 11.17
C GLU A 83 3.27 -11.42 9.86
N LEU A 84 2.63 -10.25 9.94
CA LEU A 84 2.36 -9.38 8.77
C LEU A 84 3.60 -8.90 7.99
N VAL A 85 4.81 -9.04 8.54
CA VAL A 85 6.06 -8.57 7.90
C VAL A 85 7.00 -9.73 7.59
N SER A 86 6.61 -10.95 7.93
CA SER A 86 7.39 -12.16 7.65
C SER A 86 6.86 -12.91 6.42
N SER A 87 5.77 -12.43 5.82
CA SER A 87 5.13 -12.91 4.58
C SER A 87 5.56 -12.08 3.39
#